data_AF-A0A453BSE9-F1
#
_entry.id   AF-A0A453BSE9-F1
#
_cell.length_a   1.000
_cell.length_b   1.000
_cell.length_c   1.000
_cell.angle_alpha   90.00
_cell.angle_beta   90.00
_cell.angle_gamma   90.00
#
_symmetry.space_group_name_H-M   'P 1'
#
loop_
_entity.id
_entity.type
_entity.pdbx_description
1 polymer ?
#
loop_
_entity_poly.entity_id
_entity_poly.type
_entity_poly.pdbx_seq_one_letter_code
_entity_poly.pdbx_strand_id
1 'polypeptide(L)'
;LVSSISSVLITSSWQLLEYFNSSLDYTSSDQEQKILIGIFCLILHHSASKVLIEPAKAIILNKPLVSLTDGIIQEACAKGPSLLQYNQETDFGGFMILILQLVFFSLRSLHAILDPSIDWQEFLQHSDNTQFFSVVGIPCHDLCRLMHFGPYPVKLIASQCLLELLTRISDQRSYLNAELRCSAQYMKSIIAVIEGLVLSQDSRVAENCGSCLSMILGWEKFGSQENMVGRESKWSRLIMEEFAVALTAPGLTSKSFSNQQKIASNIAVSLLKLSQVPEWLTSLFDSSLISGVVGNLSARNVTADIVKLFSELMTKKYLTQEHVVSLHNLFQVSINSNWSHGKCALHNILPL
;
A
#
# COMPACT_ATOMS: atom_id res chain seq x y z
N LEU A 1 -3.60 -24.30 32.40
CA LEU A 1 -2.85 -24.66 31.18
C LEU A 1 -2.60 -23.45 30.30
N VAL A 2 -3.63 -22.76 29.77
CA VAL A 2 -3.45 -21.57 28.90
C VAL A 2 -2.73 -20.42 29.60
N SER A 3 -3.04 -20.14 30.88
CA SER A 3 -2.32 -19.12 31.65
C SER A 3 -0.85 -19.47 31.90
N SER A 4 -0.55 -20.74 32.19
CA SER A 4 0.81 -21.24 32.42
C SER A 4 1.66 -21.23 31.13
N ILE A 5 1.06 -21.57 29.99
CA ILE A 5 1.71 -21.50 28.69
C ILE A 5 1.98 -20.03 28.31
N SER A 6 1.01 -19.14 28.55
CA SER A 6 1.20 -17.70 28.32
C SER A 6 2.29 -17.12 29.20
N SER A 7 2.37 -17.49 30.49
CA SER A 7 3.42 -16.99 31.38
C SER A 7 4.81 -17.49 30.98
N VAL A 8 4.94 -18.75 30.55
CA VAL A 8 6.21 -19.29 30.05
C VAL A 8 6.65 -18.57 28.77
N LEU A 9 5.75 -18.38 27.81
CA LEU A 9 6.05 -17.67 26.56
C LEU A 9 6.45 -16.21 26.79
N ILE A 10 5.82 -15.54 27.78
CA ILE A 10 6.20 -14.19 28.19
C ILE A 10 7.63 -14.20 28.75
N THR A 11 7.92 -15.04 29.74
CA THR A 11 9.25 -15.12 30.35
C THR A 11 10.34 -15.46 29.34
N SER A 12 10.10 -16.41 28.43
CA SER A 12 11.04 -16.74 27.36
C SER A 12 11.27 -15.56 26.41
N SER A 13 10.23 -14.79 26.09
CA SER A 13 10.37 -13.61 25.22
C SER A 13 11.22 -12.51 25.89
N TRP A 14 11.07 -12.31 27.20
CA TRP A 14 11.92 -11.38 27.96
C TRP A 14 13.38 -11.81 27.99
N GLN A 15 13.64 -13.09 28.23
CA GLN A 15 14.99 -13.66 28.19
C GLN A 15 15.64 -13.51 26.81
N LEU A 16 14.88 -13.70 25.73
CA LEU A 16 15.36 -13.48 24.37
C LEU A 16 15.69 -12.00 24.11
N LEU A 17 14.89 -11.08 24.63
CA LEU A 17 15.12 -9.63 24.51
C LEU A 17 16.36 -9.20 25.31
N GLU A 18 16.53 -9.73 26.52
CA GLU A 18 17.72 -9.48 27.36
C GLU A 18 18.98 -10.03 26.70
N TYR A 19 18.91 -11.27 26.16
CA TYR A 19 19.99 -11.87 25.40
C TYR A 19 20.37 -10.99 24.22
N PHE A 20 19.38 -10.59 23.40
CA PHE A 20 19.57 -9.70 22.26
C PHE A 20 20.24 -8.38 22.66
N ASN A 21 19.79 -7.74 23.75
CA ASN A 21 20.38 -6.49 24.24
C ASN A 21 21.84 -6.67 24.69
N SER A 22 22.18 -7.84 25.25
CA SER A 22 23.53 -8.16 25.73
C SER A 22 24.50 -8.57 24.61
N SER A 23 23.97 -9.12 23.51
CA SER A 23 24.74 -9.63 22.37
C SER A 23 24.91 -8.62 21.24
N LEU A 24 24.51 -7.36 21.46
CA LEU A 24 24.43 -6.35 20.41
C LEU A 24 25.82 -5.79 20.08
N ASP A 25 26.52 -6.45 19.17
CA ASP A 25 27.64 -5.84 18.46
C ASP A 25 27.12 -5.22 17.15
N TYR A 26 27.13 -3.89 17.09
CA TYR A 26 26.61 -3.09 15.96
C TYR A 26 27.32 -3.34 14.62
N THR A 27 28.34 -4.20 14.61
CA THR A 27 29.18 -4.47 13.44
C THR A 27 29.04 -5.89 12.87
N SER A 28 28.33 -6.81 13.54
CA SER A 28 28.29 -8.21 13.13
C SER A 28 26.89 -8.68 12.70
N SER A 29 26.76 -9.13 11.45
CA SER A 29 25.59 -9.85 10.92
C SER A 29 25.63 -11.32 11.39
N ASP A 30 25.61 -11.53 12.70
CA ASP A 30 25.73 -12.89 13.25
C ASP A 30 24.45 -13.72 13.00
N GLN A 31 24.63 -15.02 12.78
CA GLN A 31 23.53 -15.95 12.51
C GLN A 31 22.54 -16.00 13.69
N GLU A 32 23.04 -15.89 14.92
CA GLU A 32 22.20 -15.85 16.11
C GLU A 32 21.28 -14.62 16.11
N GLN A 33 21.80 -13.46 15.75
CA GLN A 33 21.00 -12.23 15.67
C GLN A 33 19.90 -12.34 14.62
N LYS A 34 20.19 -12.95 13.46
CA LYS A 34 19.19 -13.23 12.42
C LYS A 34 18.08 -14.14 12.94
N ILE A 35 18.43 -15.20 13.69
CA ILE A 35 17.45 -16.10 14.29
C ILE A 35 16.57 -15.36 15.30
N LEU A 36 17.16 -14.52 16.16
CA LEU A 36 16.42 -13.73 17.15
C LEU A 36 15.42 -12.77 16.49
N ILE A 37 15.85 -12.02 15.47
CA ILE A 37 14.95 -11.13 14.74
C ILE A 37 13.84 -11.94 14.05
N GLY A 38 14.15 -13.11 13.49
CA GLY A 38 13.15 -14.03 12.94
C GLY A 38 12.11 -14.48 13.98
N ILE A 39 12.53 -14.78 15.21
CA ILE A 39 11.62 -15.11 16.31
C ILE A 39 10.76 -13.89 16.68
N PHE A 40 11.34 -12.68 16.74
CA PHE A 40 10.59 -11.45 16.99
C PHE A 40 9.53 -11.20 15.91
N CYS A 41 9.84 -11.41 14.63
CA CYS A 41 8.87 -11.36 13.54
C CYS A 41 7.69 -12.30 13.76
N LEU A 42 7.94 -13.54 14.21
CA LEU A 42 6.87 -14.51 14.51
C LEU A 42 5.98 -14.05 15.67
N ILE A 43 6.58 -13.53 16.75
CA ILE A 43 5.83 -12.99 17.89
C ILE A 43 4.94 -11.83 17.44
N LEU A 44 5.48 -10.88 16.67
CA LEU A 44 4.74 -9.74 16.12
C LEU A 44 3.67 -10.14 15.10
N HIS A 45 3.91 -11.20 14.33
CA HIS A 45 2.90 -11.74 13.43
C HIS A 45 1.67 -12.27 14.20
N HIS A 46 1.90 -13.04 15.25
CA HIS A 46 0.83 -13.63 16.06
C HIS A 46 0.09 -12.58 16.90
N SER A 47 0.74 -11.48 17.30
CA SER A 47 0.08 -10.38 18.01
C SER A 47 -0.94 -9.62 17.20
N ALA A 48 -0.82 -9.59 15.88
CA ALA A 48 -1.87 -9.08 15.00
C ALA A 48 -3.20 -9.84 15.17
N SER A 49 -3.16 -11.08 15.68
CA SER A 49 -4.33 -11.90 16.04
C SER A 49 -4.66 -11.88 17.54
N LYS A 50 -4.17 -10.87 18.28
CA LYS A 50 -4.38 -10.66 19.72
C LYS A 50 -3.75 -11.73 20.63
N VAL A 51 -2.67 -12.38 20.17
CA VAL A 51 -1.91 -13.40 20.91
C VAL A 51 -0.49 -12.88 21.18
N LEU A 52 0.14 -13.16 22.33
CA LEU A 52 1.48 -12.63 22.66
C LEU A 52 1.57 -11.09 22.64
N ILE A 53 0.53 -10.41 23.11
CA ILE A 53 0.46 -8.93 23.12
C ILE A 53 1.60 -8.30 23.95
N GLU A 54 1.81 -8.76 25.19
CA GLU A 54 2.83 -8.17 26.07
C GLU A 54 4.27 -8.39 25.55
N PRO A 55 4.65 -9.58 25.06
CA PRO A 55 5.92 -9.77 24.35
C PRO A 55 6.08 -8.86 23.14
N ALA A 56 5.03 -8.71 22.33
CA ALA A 56 5.06 -7.83 21.16
C ALA A 56 5.27 -6.37 21.55
N LYS A 57 4.61 -5.86 22.60
CA LYS A 57 4.86 -4.51 23.14
C LYS A 57 6.32 -4.33 23.56
N ALA A 58 6.87 -5.31 24.28
CA ALA A 58 8.25 -5.25 24.74
C ALA A 58 9.25 -5.21 23.58
N ILE A 59 9.01 -5.97 22.50
CA ILE A 59 9.82 -5.95 21.28
C ILE A 59 9.71 -4.60 20.57
N ILE A 60 8.50 -4.13 20.32
CA ILE A 60 8.23 -2.87 19.59
C ILE A 60 8.88 -1.67 20.28
N LEU A 61 8.85 -1.62 21.60
CA LEU A 61 9.37 -0.52 22.41
C LEU A 61 10.83 -0.71 22.83
N ASN A 62 11.50 -1.77 22.36
CA ASN A 62 12.88 -2.06 22.74
C ASN A 62 13.85 -1.06 22.08
N LYS A 63 14.43 -0.16 22.88
CA LYS A 63 15.33 0.90 22.40
C LYS A 63 16.54 0.38 21.60
N PRO A 64 17.26 -0.68 22.01
CA PRO A 64 18.36 -1.22 21.20
C PRO A 64 17.91 -1.72 19.81
N LEU A 65 16.76 -2.39 19.73
CA LEU A 65 16.20 -2.88 18.47
C LEU A 65 15.73 -1.73 17.57
N VAL A 66 15.14 -0.68 18.15
CA VAL A 66 14.82 0.57 17.43
C VAL A 66 16.08 1.18 16.85
N SER A 67 17.12 1.37 17.67
CA SER A 67 18.40 1.95 17.22
C SER A 67 19.08 1.12 16.14
N LEU A 68 19.02 -0.22 16.22
CA LEU A 68 19.55 -1.10 15.19
C LEU A 68 18.76 -0.95 13.89
N THR A 69 17.43 -0.94 13.98
CA THR A 69 16.53 -0.78 12.83
C THR A 69 16.82 0.54 12.11
N ASP A 70 16.88 1.63 12.86
CA ASP A 70 17.19 2.97 12.35
C ASP A 70 18.57 3.01 11.68
N GLY A 71 19.60 2.43 12.32
CA GLY A 71 20.95 2.39 11.77
C GLY A 71 21.04 1.64 10.43
N ILE A 72 20.40 0.48 10.33
CA ILE A 72 20.39 -0.32 9.09
C ILE A 72 19.61 0.39 7.97
N ILE A 73 18.47 1.01 8.30
CA ILE A 73 17.67 1.77 7.33
C ILE A 73 18.46 2.98 6.84
N GLN A 74 19.07 3.75 7.74
CA GLN A 74 19.91 4.89 7.37
C GLN A 74 21.08 4.46 6.50
N GLU A 75 21.77 3.37 6.84
CA GLU A 75 22.87 2.85 6.02
C GLU A 75 22.37 2.46 4.62
N ALA A 76 21.25 1.75 4.52
CA ALA A 76 20.65 1.38 3.24
C ALA A 76 20.27 2.60 2.40
N CYS A 77 19.63 3.59 3.04
CA CYS A 77 19.24 4.84 2.39
C CYS A 77 20.46 5.66 1.94
N ALA A 78 21.56 5.66 2.70
CA ALA A 78 22.79 6.35 2.37
C ALA A 78 23.52 5.74 1.16
N LYS A 79 23.36 4.43 0.89
CA LYS A 79 23.93 3.77 -0.30
C LYS A 79 23.34 4.28 -1.62
N GLY A 80 22.13 4.87 -1.59
CA GLY A 80 21.49 5.44 -2.79
C GLY A 80 21.40 4.42 -3.93
N PRO A 81 21.72 4.78 -5.20
CA PRO A 81 21.67 3.86 -6.33
C PRO A 81 22.49 2.56 -6.15
N SER A 82 23.56 2.60 -5.37
CA SER A 82 24.40 1.42 -5.10
C SER A 82 23.68 0.36 -4.27
N LEU A 83 22.56 0.70 -3.60
CA LEU A 83 21.74 -0.25 -2.84
C LEU A 83 21.28 -1.43 -3.70
N LEU A 84 21.09 -1.23 -5.02
CA LEU A 84 20.69 -2.29 -5.96
C LEU A 84 21.66 -3.49 -5.97
N GLN A 85 22.93 -3.27 -5.63
CA GLN A 85 23.97 -4.31 -5.58
C GLN A 85 23.87 -5.18 -4.32
N TYR A 86 23.16 -4.73 -3.29
CA TYR A 86 23.02 -5.42 -2.01
C TYR A 86 21.75 -6.27 -2.00
N ASN A 87 21.80 -7.36 -2.77
CA ASN A 87 20.71 -8.33 -2.86
C ASN A 87 20.68 -9.29 -1.65
N GLN A 88 19.73 -10.22 -1.64
CA GLN A 88 19.54 -11.21 -0.56
C GLN A 88 20.74 -12.14 -0.32
N GLU A 89 21.68 -12.26 -1.27
CA GLU A 89 22.86 -13.10 -1.17
C GLU A 89 24.02 -12.38 -0.48
N THR A 90 23.96 -11.04 -0.40
CA THR A 90 24.92 -10.25 0.38
C THR A 90 24.54 -10.26 1.86
N ASP A 91 25.53 -10.29 2.76
CA ASP A 91 25.27 -10.28 4.21
C ASP A 91 24.40 -9.09 4.64
N PHE A 92 24.74 -7.89 4.16
CA PHE A 92 23.98 -6.68 4.42
C PHE A 92 22.56 -6.75 3.83
N GLY A 93 22.41 -7.18 2.56
CA GLY A 93 21.11 -7.23 1.91
C GLY A 93 20.16 -8.25 2.54
N GLY A 94 20.66 -9.44 2.90
CA GLY A 94 19.90 -10.44 3.64
C GLY A 94 19.47 -9.95 5.02
N PHE A 95 20.37 -9.27 5.75
CA PHE A 95 20.04 -8.71 7.06
C PHE A 95 19.03 -7.55 6.97
N MET A 96 19.20 -6.63 6.02
CA MET A 96 18.25 -5.54 5.77
C MET A 96 16.86 -6.07 5.44
N ILE A 97 16.73 -7.11 4.61
CA ILE A 97 15.44 -7.73 4.29
C ILE A 97 14.75 -8.22 5.56
N LEU A 98 15.50 -8.84 6.47
CA LEU A 98 14.98 -9.31 7.75
C LEU A 98 14.54 -8.16 8.66
N ILE A 99 15.31 -7.06 8.71
CA ILE A 99 14.91 -5.83 9.43
C ILE A 99 13.63 -5.24 8.83
N LEU A 100 13.48 -5.22 7.50
CA LEU A 100 12.24 -4.73 6.87
C LEU A 100 11.04 -5.63 7.17
N GLN A 101 11.23 -6.95 7.28
CA GLN A 101 10.18 -7.86 7.73
C GLN A 101 9.78 -7.59 9.19
N LEU A 102 10.76 -7.34 10.07
CA LEU A 102 10.51 -6.94 11.45
C LEU A 102 9.67 -5.67 11.50
N VAL A 103 10.03 -4.65 10.72
CA VAL A 103 9.26 -3.41 10.59
C VAL A 103 7.84 -3.68 10.09
N PHE A 104 7.67 -4.50 9.05
CA PHE A 104 6.34 -4.85 8.53
C PHE A 104 5.44 -5.49 9.60
N PHE A 105 5.96 -6.49 10.34
CA PHE A 105 5.18 -7.12 11.39
C PHE A 105 4.98 -6.19 12.60
N SER A 106 5.93 -5.32 12.89
CA SER A 106 5.79 -4.28 13.91
C SER A 106 4.63 -3.35 13.60
N LEU A 107 4.53 -2.82 12.36
CA LEU A 107 3.42 -1.95 11.94
C LEU A 107 2.05 -2.63 12.10
N ARG A 108 1.92 -3.90 11.70
CA ARG A 108 0.68 -4.67 11.87
C ARG A 108 0.33 -4.92 13.34
N SER A 109 1.35 -5.19 14.15
CA SER A 109 1.20 -5.40 15.59
C SER A 109 0.86 -4.11 16.33
N LEU A 110 1.47 -2.98 15.97
CA LEU A 110 1.18 -1.65 16.50
C LEU A 110 -0.32 -1.32 16.35
N HIS A 111 -0.88 -1.54 15.17
CA HIS A 111 -2.33 -1.40 14.94
C HIS A 111 -3.16 -2.36 15.79
N ALA A 112 -2.75 -3.61 15.99
CA ALA A 112 -3.55 -4.53 16.80
C ALA A 112 -3.53 -4.21 18.30
N ILE A 113 -2.45 -3.58 18.80
CA ILE A 113 -2.17 -3.44 20.23
C ILE A 113 -2.37 -2.01 20.75
N LEU A 114 -1.98 -1.00 19.97
CA LEU A 114 -1.80 0.38 20.41
C LEU A 114 -2.56 1.40 19.55
N ASP A 115 -3.46 0.97 18.66
CA ASP A 115 -4.18 1.84 17.71
C ASP A 115 -4.74 3.15 18.29
N PRO A 116 -5.37 3.17 19.48
CA PRO A 116 -5.95 4.42 20.01
C PRO A 116 -4.91 5.44 20.45
N SER A 117 -3.66 5.02 20.64
CA SER A 117 -2.58 5.83 21.25
C SER A 117 -1.52 6.29 20.27
N ILE A 118 -1.52 5.77 19.04
CA ILE A 118 -0.52 6.08 18.02
C ILE A 118 -1.05 7.17 17.10
N ASP A 119 -0.26 8.24 16.94
CA ASP A 119 -0.47 9.19 15.85
C ASP A 119 0.25 8.68 14.60
N TRP A 120 -0.49 8.03 13.70
CA TRP A 120 0.09 7.44 12.49
C TRP A 120 0.64 8.50 11.53
N GLN A 121 0.26 9.77 11.69
CA GLN A 121 0.81 10.85 10.88
C GLN A 121 2.26 11.21 11.28
N GLU A 122 2.78 10.74 12.42
CA GLU A 122 4.20 10.89 12.77
C GLU A 122 5.11 10.22 11.72
N PHE A 123 4.65 9.15 11.07
CA PHE A 123 5.41 8.48 9.99
C PHE A 123 5.52 9.30 8.69
N LEU A 124 4.74 10.38 8.56
CA LEU A 124 4.83 11.32 7.44
C LEU A 124 5.77 12.51 7.72
N GLN A 125 6.35 12.61 8.91
CA GLN A 125 7.25 13.70 9.25
C GLN A 125 8.64 13.46 8.66
N HIS A 126 9.22 14.51 8.10
CA HIS A 126 10.65 14.56 7.79
C HIS A 126 11.34 15.19 9.00
N SER A 127 11.90 14.38 9.90
CA SER A 127 12.69 14.92 11.00
C SER A 127 14.14 15.05 10.57
N ASP A 128 14.69 16.27 10.59
CA ASP A 128 16.14 16.50 10.55
C ASP A 128 16.85 15.95 11.80
N ASN A 129 16.07 15.53 12.82
CA ASN A 129 16.56 14.88 14.02
C ASN A 129 16.71 13.37 13.82
N THR A 130 17.84 12.84 14.27
CA THR A 130 18.32 11.46 14.12
C THR A 130 17.58 10.38 14.91
N GLN A 131 16.52 10.72 15.67
CA GLN A 131 15.67 9.75 16.35
C GLN A 131 14.30 9.72 15.68
N PHE A 132 14.05 8.65 14.93
CA PHE A 132 12.87 8.56 14.07
C PHE A 132 11.61 8.24 14.88
N PHE A 133 11.64 7.23 15.76
CA PHE A 133 10.47 6.82 16.54
C PHE A 133 10.85 6.25 17.91
N SER A 134 9.89 6.24 18.83
CA SER A 134 9.99 5.49 20.09
C SER A 134 9.69 3.98 19.92
N VAL A 135 9.31 3.58 18.70
CA VAL A 135 8.88 2.24 18.33
C VAL A 135 9.65 1.72 17.12
N VAL A 136 9.72 0.40 16.95
CA VAL A 136 10.26 -0.22 15.73
C VAL A 136 9.36 0.15 14.55
N GLY A 137 9.83 1.03 13.69
CA GLY A 137 9.08 1.58 12.57
C GLY A 137 10.00 2.16 11.50
N ILE A 138 9.41 2.79 10.48
CA ILE A 138 10.17 3.43 9.40
C ILE A 138 9.37 4.60 8.83
N PRO A 139 9.99 5.76 8.57
CA PRO A 139 9.28 6.89 7.96
C PRO A 139 8.91 6.58 6.50
N CYS A 140 7.82 7.19 6.02
CA CYS A 140 7.39 7.07 4.62
C CYS A 140 8.49 7.52 3.64
N HIS A 141 9.30 8.52 4.02
CA HIS A 141 10.42 9.00 3.19
C HIS A 141 11.46 7.90 2.92
N ASP A 142 11.88 7.19 3.97
CA ASP A 142 12.90 6.15 3.85
C ASP A 142 12.36 4.93 3.11
N LEU A 143 11.08 4.58 3.33
CA LEU A 143 10.39 3.59 2.50
C LEU A 143 10.44 3.96 1.02
N CYS A 144 10.15 5.22 0.66
CA CYS A 144 10.25 5.67 -0.72
C CYS A 144 11.67 5.58 -1.26
N ARG A 145 12.71 5.90 -0.47
CA ARG A 145 14.12 5.74 -0.89
C ARG A 145 14.47 4.28 -1.15
N LEU A 146 14.06 3.38 -0.25
CA LEU A 146 14.26 1.94 -0.40
C LEU A 146 13.51 1.37 -1.60
N MET A 147 12.28 1.82 -1.85
CA MET A 147 11.50 1.45 -3.04
C MET A 147 12.15 1.96 -4.34
N HIS A 148 12.73 3.16 -4.31
CA HIS A 148 13.34 3.74 -5.49
C HIS A 148 14.64 3.00 -5.87
N PHE A 149 15.56 2.81 -4.90
CA PHE A 149 16.90 2.28 -5.17
C PHE A 149 17.11 0.79 -4.86
N GLY A 150 16.25 0.17 -4.04
CA GLY A 150 16.47 -1.19 -3.55
C GLY A 150 16.27 -2.28 -4.59
N PRO A 151 16.82 -3.48 -4.37
CA PRO A 151 16.51 -4.66 -5.17
C PRO A 151 15.07 -5.14 -4.92
N TYR A 152 14.58 -6.04 -5.77
CA TYR A 152 13.19 -6.53 -5.75
C TYR A 152 12.65 -6.88 -4.34
N PRO A 153 13.34 -7.68 -3.49
CA PRO A 153 12.78 -8.05 -2.19
C PRO A 153 12.59 -6.85 -1.26
N VAL A 154 13.49 -5.86 -1.36
CA VAL A 154 13.43 -4.62 -0.60
C VAL A 154 12.25 -3.77 -1.08
N LYS A 155 12.09 -3.61 -2.40
CA LYS A 155 10.94 -2.87 -2.96
C LYS A 155 9.61 -3.50 -2.55
N LEU A 156 9.54 -4.83 -2.56
CA LEU A 156 8.34 -5.57 -2.18
C LEU A 156 7.94 -5.28 -0.73
N ILE A 157 8.85 -5.49 0.22
CA ILE A 157 8.54 -5.29 1.64
C ILE A 157 8.32 -3.81 1.94
N ALA A 158 9.14 -2.90 1.39
CA ALA A 158 8.98 -1.47 1.60
C ALA A 158 7.64 -0.95 1.04
N SER A 159 7.24 -1.37 -0.15
CA SER A 159 5.92 -1.01 -0.70
C SER A 159 4.76 -1.53 0.15
N GLN A 160 4.92 -2.70 0.77
CA GLN A 160 3.94 -3.27 1.68
C GLN A 160 3.84 -2.46 2.99
N CYS A 161 4.98 -2.07 3.57
CA CYS A 161 5.01 -1.19 4.75
C CYS A 161 4.39 0.17 4.46
N LEU A 162 4.67 0.75 3.27
CA LEU A 162 4.08 2.03 2.86
C LEU A 162 2.55 1.91 2.73
N LEU A 163 2.07 0.81 2.14
CA LEU A 163 0.63 0.55 2.05
C LEU A 163 -0.02 0.43 3.43
N GLU A 164 0.60 -0.31 4.36
CA GLU A 164 0.09 -0.42 5.74
C GLU A 164 0.02 0.97 6.40
N LEU A 165 1.10 1.76 6.35
CA LEU A 165 1.13 3.11 6.93
C LEU A 165 0.06 4.01 6.34
N LEU A 166 -0.03 4.11 5.01
CA LEU A 166 -1.01 4.97 4.35
C LEU A 166 -2.43 4.54 4.68
N THR A 167 -2.69 3.24 4.78
CA THR A 167 -4.00 2.70 5.20
C THR A 167 -4.36 3.22 6.58
N ARG A 168 -3.46 3.10 7.56
CA ARG A 168 -3.69 3.58 8.93
C ARG A 168 -3.85 5.08 9.01
N ILE A 169 -3.03 5.83 8.27
CA ILE A 169 -3.16 7.29 8.16
C ILE A 169 -4.53 7.66 7.58
N SER A 170 -4.96 6.99 6.52
CA SER A 170 -6.24 7.25 5.88
C SER A 170 -7.42 6.94 6.81
N ASP A 171 -7.39 5.81 7.50
CA ASP A 171 -8.41 5.41 8.48
C ASP A 171 -8.50 6.40 9.64
N GLN A 172 -7.35 6.74 10.23
CA GLN A 172 -7.27 7.69 11.35
C GLN A 172 -7.75 9.10 10.93
N ARG A 173 -7.39 9.55 9.73
CA ARG A 173 -7.88 10.83 9.18
C ARG A 173 -9.37 10.83 8.95
N SER A 174 -9.92 9.75 8.40
CA SER A 174 -11.37 9.62 8.17
C SER A 174 -12.14 9.60 9.48
N TYR A 175 -11.64 8.89 10.49
CA TYR A 175 -12.26 8.79 11.82
C TYR A 175 -12.19 10.10 12.61
N LEU A 176 -11.03 10.77 12.62
CA LEU A 176 -10.82 12.01 13.38
C LEU A 176 -11.21 13.28 12.62
N ASN A 177 -11.58 13.17 11.35
CA ASN A 177 -11.71 14.29 10.42
C ASN A 177 -10.49 15.23 10.44
N ALA A 178 -9.29 14.63 10.52
CA ALA A 178 -8.04 15.35 10.72
C ALA A 178 -7.38 15.75 9.39
N GLU A 179 -6.83 16.95 9.36
CA GLU A 179 -5.95 17.38 8.27
C GLU A 179 -4.64 16.58 8.26
N LEU A 180 -4.04 16.49 7.06
CA LEU A 180 -2.76 15.83 6.85
C LEU A 180 -1.62 16.73 7.35
N ARG A 181 -0.77 16.22 8.24
CA ARG A 181 0.35 16.95 8.85
C ARG A 181 1.66 16.76 8.08
N CYS A 182 1.65 16.98 6.76
CA CYS A 182 2.86 17.03 5.96
C CYS A 182 2.72 18.05 4.82
N SER A 183 3.85 18.52 4.28
CA SER A 183 3.82 19.51 3.20
C SER A 183 3.33 18.89 1.88
N ALA A 184 2.67 19.70 1.05
CA ALA A 184 2.26 19.25 -0.29
C ALA A 184 3.46 18.83 -1.16
N GLN A 185 4.63 19.44 -0.97
CA GLN A 185 5.86 19.06 -1.66
C GLN A 185 6.35 17.67 -1.25
N TYR A 186 6.30 17.35 0.05
CA TYR A 186 6.64 16.02 0.55
C TYR A 186 5.71 14.95 -0.04
N MET A 187 4.40 15.22 -0.09
CA MET A 187 3.45 14.31 -0.73
C MET A 187 3.72 14.13 -2.22
N LYS A 188 4.07 15.20 -2.95
CA LYS A 188 4.47 15.09 -4.36
C LYS A 188 5.67 14.16 -4.55
N SER A 189 6.64 14.19 -3.64
CA SER A 189 7.79 13.27 -3.69
C SER A 189 7.39 11.81 -3.47
N ILE A 190 6.52 11.54 -2.49
CA ILE A 190 5.98 10.18 -2.26
C ILE A 190 5.22 9.70 -3.50
N ILE A 191 4.32 10.53 -4.03
CA ILE A 191 3.50 10.22 -5.21
C ILE A 191 4.38 9.90 -6.42
N ALA A 192 5.43 10.68 -6.69
CA ALA A 192 6.32 10.44 -7.82
C ALA A 192 7.02 9.06 -7.76
N VAL A 193 7.44 8.61 -6.57
CA VAL A 193 8.04 7.28 -6.39
C VAL A 193 7.00 6.18 -6.61
N ILE A 194 5.79 6.36 -6.07
CA ILE A 194 4.69 5.41 -6.23
C ILE A 194 4.27 5.30 -7.70
N GLU A 195 4.05 6.43 -8.38
CA GLU A 195 3.66 6.49 -9.81
C GLU A 195 4.65 5.74 -10.69
N GLY A 196 5.96 5.93 -10.46
CA GLY A 196 7.01 5.21 -11.19
C GLY A 196 7.00 3.69 -10.98
N LEU A 197 6.43 3.21 -9.88
CA LEU A 197 6.38 1.79 -9.52
C LEU A 197 5.02 1.13 -9.77
N VAL A 198 3.97 1.89 -10.10
CA VAL A 198 2.69 1.33 -10.60
C VAL A 198 2.91 0.52 -11.88
N LEU A 199 3.90 0.88 -12.69
CA LEU A 199 4.29 0.18 -13.91
C LEU A 199 5.39 -0.85 -13.70
N SER A 200 5.70 -1.21 -12.44
CA SER A 200 6.71 -2.22 -12.11
C SER A 200 6.41 -3.56 -12.80
N GLN A 201 7.47 -4.27 -13.20
CA GLN A 201 7.37 -5.65 -13.68
C GLN A 201 6.98 -6.62 -12.57
N ASP A 202 7.28 -6.28 -11.32
CA ASP A 202 6.75 -7.01 -10.18
C ASP A 202 5.30 -6.64 -9.91
N SER A 203 4.40 -7.61 -10.07
CA SER A 203 2.97 -7.38 -9.90
C SER A 203 2.59 -6.99 -8.49
N ARG A 204 3.28 -7.50 -7.45
CA ARG A 204 2.93 -7.18 -6.05
C ARG A 204 3.37 -5.76 -5.67
N VAL A 205 4.56 -5.33 -6.08
CA VAL A 205 5.01 -3.95 -5.94
C VAL A 205 4.07 -3.01 -6.69
N ALA A 206 3.69 -3.37 -7.93
CA ALA A 206 2.75 -2.58 -8.71
C ALA A 206 1.38 -2.48 -8.02
N GLU A 207 0.85 -3.57 -7.47
CA GLU A 207 -0.41 -3.60 -6.73
C GLU A 207 -0.35 -2.77 -5.44
N ASN A 208 0.73 -2.89 -4.67
CA ASN A 208 0.94 -2.10 -3.46
C ASN A 208 1.00 -0.61 -3.80
N CYS A 209 1.82 -0.23 -4.79
CA CYS A 209 1.94 1.16 -5.24
C CYS A 209 0.62 1.69 -5.81
N GLY A 210 -0.08 0.89 -6.62
CA GLY A 210 -1.40 1.24 -7.14
C GLY A 210 -2.44 1.51 -6.06
N SER A 211 -2.41 0.71 -4.99
CA SER A 211 -3.28 0.88 -3.82
C SER A 211 -2.92 2.14 -3.03
N CYS A 212 -1.62 2.38 -2.79
CA CYS A 212 -1.12 3.60 -2.18
C CYS A 212 -1.53 4.84 -2.98
N LEU A 213 -1.35 4.81 -4.31
CA LEU A 213 -1.70 5.91 -5.20
C LEU A 213 -3.20 6.19 -5.17
N SER A 214 -4.02 5.14 -5.31
CA SER A 214 -5.48 5.24 -5.23
C SER A 214 -5.93 5.90 -3.93
N MET A 215 -5.32 5.52 -2.81
CA MET A 215 -5.61 6.08 -1.49
C MET A 215 -5.22 7.56 -1.39
N ILE A 216 -4.00 7.91 -1.79
CA ILE A 216 -3.52 9.30 -1.75
C ILE A 216 -4.33 10.19 -2.70
N LEU A 217 -4.68 9.69 -3.88
CA LEU A 217 -5.53 10.42 -4.82
C LEU A 217 -6.93 10.64 -4.28
N GLY A 218 -7.47 9.70 -3.51
CA GLY A 218 -8.75 9.84 -2.81
C GLY A 218 -8.73 10.84 -1.64
N TRP A 219 -7.57 11.30 -1.19
CA TRP A 219 -7.48 12.37 -0.20
C TRP A 219 -7.77 13.72 -0.85
N GLU A 220 -8.91 14.34 -0.54
CA GLU A 220 -9.31 15.60 -1.18
C GLU A 220 -8.40 16.79 -0.83
N LYS A 221 -7.75 16.74 0.33
CA LYS A 221 -6.89 17.81 0.85
C LYS A 221 -5.59 17.27 1.45
N PHE A 222 -4.50 18.00 1.24
CA PHE A 222 -3.20 17.83 1.89
C PHE A 222 -2.95 19.03 2.81
N GLY A 223 -3.37 18.90 4.08
CA GLY A 223 -3.43 20.02 5.01
C GLY A 223 -4.57 20.98 4.62
N SER A 224 -4.29 22.28 4.63
CA SER A 224 -5.21 23.33 4.19
C SER A 224 -5.27 23.49 2.66
N GLN A 225 -4.42 22.80 1.91
CA GLN A 225 -4.36 22.88 0.45
C GLN A 225 -5.20 21.77 -0.20
N GLU A 226 -5.91 22.12 -1.27
CA GLU A 226 -6.56 21.12 -2.13
C GLU A 226 -5.52 20.16 -2.71
N ASN A 227 -5.91 18.90 -2.88
CA ASN A 227 -5.11 17.92 -3.59
C ASN A 227 -5.09 18.25 -5.09
N MET A 228 -4.22 19.18 -5.47
CA MET A 228 -3.94 19.52 -6.87
C MET A 228 -3.17 18.41 -7.58
N VAL A 229 -2.55 17.48 -6.85
CA VAL A 229 -1.73 16.42 -7.44
C VAL A 229 -2.60 15.45 -8.24
N GLY A 230 -3.76 15.06 -7.72
CA GLY A 230 -4.70 14.24 -8.49
C GLY A 230 -5.33 14.95 -9.69
N ARG A 231 -5.50 16.28 -9.61
CA ARG A 231 -6.10 17.08 -10.68
C ARG A 231 -5.14 17.32 -11.85
N GLU A 232 -3.86 17.51 -11.56
CA GLU A 232 -2.85 17.92 -12.55
C GLU A 232 -1.81 16.83 -12.87
N SER A 233 -1.88 15.64 -12.26
CA SER A 233 -0.89 14.58 -12.52
C SER A 233 -0.95 14.09 -13.96
N LYS A 234 0.10 14.43 -14.72
CA LYS A 234 0.34 13.93 -16.08
C LYS A 234 0.54 12.41 -16.10
N TRP A 235 1.10 11.84 -15.05
CA TRP A 235 1.31 10.40 -14.91
C TRP A 235 -0.01 9.66 -14.70
N SER A 236 -0.85 10.16 -13.80
CA SER A 236 -2.19 9.61 -13.60
C SER A 236 -2.99 9.67 -14.90
N ARG A 237 -2.92 10.79 -15.63
CA ARG A 237 -3.53 10.93 -16.95
C ARG A 237 -3.02 9.89 -17.95
N LEU A 238 -1.70 9.72 -18.07
CA LEU A 238 -1.09 8.72 -18.95
C LEU A 238 -1.57 7.29 -18.62
N ILE A 239 -1.60 6.93 -17.33
CA ILE A 239 -2.08 5.61 -16.88
C ILE A 239 -3.55 5.41 -17.29
N MET A 240 -4.38 6.46 -17.19
CA MET A 240 -5.79 6.39 -17.60
C MET A 240 -5.98 6.31 -19.12
N GLU A 241 -5.19 7.04 -19.89
CA GLU A 241 -5.23 7.00 -21.36
C GLU A 241 -4.85 5.59 -21.87
N GLU A 242 -3.78 5.00 -21.36
CA GLU A 242 -3.38 3.62 -21.67
C GLU A 242 -4.44 2.60 -21.22
N PHE A 243 -5.08 2.83 -20.06
CA PHE A 243 -6.17 2.00 -19.58
C PHE A 243 -7.40 2.06 -20.50
N ALA A 244 -7.74 3.25 -20.99
CA ALA A 244 -8.84 3.41 -21.93
C ALA A 244 -8.57 2.71 -23.26
N VAL A 245 -7.33 2.75 -23.77
CA VAL A 245 -6.89 1.96 -24.93
C VAL A 245 -7.00 0.45 -24.66
N ALA A 246 -6.59 0.00 -23.47
CA ALA A 246 -6.69 -1.42 -23.09
C ALA A 246 -8.13 -1.94 -23.04
N LEU A 247 -9.08 -1.09 -22.66
CA LEU A 247 -10.49 -1.45 -22.61
C LEU A 247 -11.19 -1.37 -23.98
N THR A 248 -10.79 -0.44 -24.85
CA THR A 248 -11.40 -0.24 -26.17
C THR A 248 -10.76 -1.10 -27.27
N ALA A 249 -9.51 -1.52 -27.10
CA ALA A 249 -8.81 -2.36 -28.05
C ALA A 249 -7.87 -3.36 -27.34
N PRO A 250 -8.40 -4.39 -26.65
CA PRO A 250 -7.60 -5.33 -25.87
C PRO A 250 -6.48 -6.04 -26.66
N GLY A 251 -6.65 -6.18 -27.99
CA GLY A 251 -5.65 -6.78 -28.88
C GLY A 251 -4.47 -5.89 -29.26
N LEU A 252 -4.50 -4.59 -28.93
CA LEU A 252 -3.45 -3.62 -29.26
C LEU A 252 -2.52 -3.32 -28.07
N THR A 253 -2.84 -3.79 -26.87
CA THR A 253 -2.04 -3.49 -25.68
C THR A 253 -0.91 -4.46 -25.44
N SER A 254 0.15 -3.94 -24.82
CA SER A 254 1.27 -4.76 -24.35
C SER A 254 0.81 -5.75 -23.27
N LYS A 255 1.44 -6.94 -23.24
CA LYS A 255 1.17 -7.97 -22.22
C LYS A 255 1.40 -7.49 -20.78
N SER A 256 2.20 -6.44 -20.57
CA SER A 256 2.42 -5.86 -19.24
C SER A 256 1.20 -5.11 -18.74
N PHE A 257 0.47 -4.42 -19.63
CA PHE A 257 -0.65 -3.58 -19.23
C PHE A 257 -1.93 -4.38 -18.96
N SER A 258 -2.13 -5.53 -19.61
CA SER A 258 -3.26 -6.43 -19.32
C SER A 258 -3.30 -6.86 -17.84
N ASN A 259 -2.13 -7.06 -17.22
CA ASN A 259 -2.02 -7.38 -15.80
C ASN A 259 -2.25 -6.17 -14.88
N GLN A 260 -2.15 -4.95 -15.41
CA GLN A 260 -2.25 -3.69 -14.68
C GLN A 260 -3.66 -3.06 -14.77
N GLN A 261 -4.59 -3.66 -15.52
CA GLN A 261 -5.97 -3.19 -15.65
C GLN A 261 -6.68 -3.03 -14.30
N LYS A 262 -6.48 -3.97 -13.38
CA LYS A 262 -7.02 -3.89 -12.01
C LYS A 262 -6.52 -2.64 -11.27
N ILE A 263 -5.22 -2.35 -11.40
CA ILE A 263 -4.59 -1.19 -10.73
C ILE A 263 -5.13 0.10 -11.33
N ALA A 264 -5.13 0.22 -12.65
CA ALA A 264 -5.65 1.39 -13.34
C ALA A 264 -7.15 1.61 -13.06
N SER A 265 -7.95 0.54 -13.01
CA SER A 265 -9.35 0.62 -12.63
C SER A 265 -9.56 1.19 -11.22
N ASN A 266 -8.76 0.77 -10.23
CA ASN A 266 -8.83 1.31 -8.87
C ASN A 266 -8.42 2.79 -8.79
N ILE A 267 -7.40 3.19 -9.56
CA ILE A 267 -6.99 4.59 -9.68
C ILE A 267 -8.13 5.42 -10.29
N ALA A 268 -8.73 4.94 -11.38
CA ALA A 268 -9.86 5.60 -12.04
C ALA A 268 -11.04 5.81 -11.08
N VAL A 269 -11.44 4.76 -10.35
CA VAL A 269 -12.51 4.83 -9.35
C VAL A 269 -12.18 5.84 -8.26
N SER A 270 -10.94 5.90 -7.78
CA SER A 270 -10.53 6.83 -6.73
C SER A 270 -10.59 8.28 -7.19
N LEU A 271 -10.16 8.57 -8.43
CA LEU A 271 -10.27 9.89 -9.03
C LEU A 271 -11.73 10.29 -9.32
N LEU A 272 -12.55 9.35 -9.77
CA LEU A 272 -13.97 9.57 -9.98
C LEU A 272 -14.70 9.87 -8.67
N LYS A 273 -14.29 9.29 -7.54
CA LYS A 273 -14.94 9.53 -6.23
C LYS A 273 -14.71 10.91 -5.64
N LEU A 274 -13.76 11.68 -6.16
CA LEU A 274 -13.51 13.05 -5.72
C LEU A 274 -14.78 13.90 -5.82
N SER A 275 -14.95 14.86 -4.89
CA SER A 275 -16.03 15.86 -4.97
C SER A 275 -16.01 16.62 -6.29
N GLN A 276 -14.81 16.94 -6.78
CA GLN A 276 -14.58 17.50 -8.11
C GLN A 276 -13.68 16.56 -8.91
N VAL A 277 -14.26 15.92 -9.91
CA VAL A 277 -13.54 15.02 -10.83
C VAL A 277 -12.61 15.86 -11.72
N PRO A 278 -11.36 15.42 -11.98
CA PRO A 278 -10.47 16.13 -12.90
C PRO A 278 -11.08 16.31 -14.30
N GLU A 279 -10.93 17.50 -14.89
CA GLU A 279 -11.50 17.82 -16.21
C GLU A 279 -10.97 16.91 -17.32
N TRP A 280 -9.68 16.57 -17.27
CA TRP A 280 -9.06 15.64 -18.23
C TRP A 280 -9.65 14.23 -18.13
N LEU A 281 -10.09 13.80 -16.94
CA LEU A 281 -10.72 12.49 -16.74
C LEU A 281 -12.16 12.49 -17.26
N THR A 282 -12.87 13.60 -17.04
CA THR A 282 -14.20 13.84 -17.60
C THR A 282 -14.18 13.82 -19.13
N SER A 283 -13.15 14.42 -19.74
CA SER A 283 -13.00 14.43 -21.19
C SER A 283 -12.49 13.10 -21.75
N LEU A 284 -11.76 12.30 -20.98
CA LEU A 284 -11.35 10.95 -21.37
C LEU A 284 -12.55 9.98 -21.43
N PHE A 285 -13.41 9.99 -20.41
CA PHE A 285 -14.61 9.15 -20.36
C PHE A 285 -15.80 9.79 -21.10
N ASP A 286 -15.61 10.11 -22.37
CA ASP A 286 -16.70 10.58 -23.22
C ASP A 286 -17.63 9.44 -23.66
N SER A 287 -18.77 9.80 -24.27
CA SER A 287 -19.76 8.81 -24.70
C SER A 287 -19.21 7.83 -25.74
N SER A 288 -18.29 8.27 -26.59
CA SER A 288 -17.73 7.43 -27.67
C SER A 288 -16.78 6.37 -27.11
N LEU A 289 -15.92 6.76 -26.17
CA LEU A 289 -14.99 5.88 -25.49
C LEU A 289 -15.75 4.86 -24.65
N ILE A 290 -16.75 5.31 -23.89
CA ILE A 290 -17.59 4.42 -23.09
C ILE A 290 -18.32 3.41 -23.99
N SER A 291 -18.93 3.86 -25.10
CA SER A 291 -19.54 2.96 -26.09
C SER A 291 -18.54 1.92 -26.60
N GLY A 292 -17.32 2.36 -26.95
CA GLY A 292 -16.25 1.48 -27.41
C GLY A 292 -15.84 0.44 -26.36
N VAL A 293 -15.72 0.83 -25.09
CA VAL A 293 -15.43 -0.11 -24.00
C VAL A 293 -16.57 -1.11 -23.84
N VAL A 294 -17.82 -0.63 -23.72
CA VAL A 294 -19.00 -1.49 -23.53
C VAL A 294 -19.14 -2.50 -24.68
N GLY A 295 -18.88 -2.07 -25.91
CA GLY A 295 -18.92 -2.95 -27.09
C GLY A 295 -17.85 -4.05 -27.10
N ASN A 296 -16.75 -3.88 -26.36
CA ASN A 296 -15.68 -4.89 -26.24
C ASN A 296 -15.79 -5.75 -24.97
N LEU A 297 -16.71 -5.42 -24.07
CA LEU A 297 -16.97 -6.25 -22.89
C LEU A 297 -17.76 -7.51 -23.28
N SER A 298 -17.44 -8.60 -22.62
CA SER A 298 -18.11 -9.89 -22.73
C SER A 298 -18.17 -10.54 -21.35
N ALA A 299 -19.06 -11.52 -21.15
CA ALA A 299 -19.15 -12.23 -19.87
C ALA A 299 -17.82 -12.85 -19.40
N ARG A 300 -16.84 -13.04 -20.31
CA ARG A 300 -15.52 -13.60 -20.01
C ARG A 300 -14.49 -12.59 -19.49
N ASN A 301 -14.67 -11.30 -19.74
CA ASN A 301 -13.70 -10.25 -19.38
C ASN A 301 -14.27 -9.23 -18.36
N VAL A 302 -15.50 -9.42 -17.89
CA VAL A 302 -16.05 -8.66 -16.77
C VAL A 302 -15.38 -9.10 -15.47
N THR A 303 -14.76 -8.17 -14.76
CA THR A 303 -14.18 -8.37 -13.42
C THR A 303 -14.88 -7.49 -12.39
N ALA A 304 -14.61 -7.73 -11.09
CA ALA A 304 -15.17 -6.92 -10.01
C ALA A 304 -14.72 -5.46 -10.09
N ASP A 305 -13.50 -5.22 -10.59
CA ASP A 305 -12.94 -3.87 -10.74
C ASP A 305 -13.61 -3.12 -11.90
N ILE A 306 -13.88 -3.80 -13.01
CA ILE A 306 -14.69 -3.24 -14.12
C ILE A 306 -16.09 -2.88 -13.64
N VAL A 307 -16.75 -3.73 -12.86
CA VAL A 307 -18.08 -3.45 -12.29
C VAL A 307 -18.03 -2.22 -11.38
N LYS A 308 -17.00 -2.10 -10.52
CA LYS A 308 -16.81 -0.92 -9.66
C LYS A 308 -16.61 0.36 -10.48
N LEU A 309 -15.81 0.29 -11.55
CA LEU A 309 -15.60 1.42 -12.47
C LEU A 309 -16.92 1.91 -13.06
N PHE A 310 -17.71 1.01 -13.65
CA PHE A 310 -18.99 1.39 -14.25
C PHE A 310 -20.03 1.84 -13.23
N SER A 311 -20.00 1.29 -12.00
CA SER A 311 -20.83 1.78 -10.90
C SER A 311 -20.53 3.24 -10.56
N GLU A 312 -19.24 3.61 -10.54
CA GLU A 312 -18.83 4.98 -10.23
C GLU A 312 -19.13 5.92 -11.40
N LEU A 313 -18.90 5.50 -12.64
CA LEU A 313 -19.29 6.25 -13.84
C LEU A 313 -20.80 6.51 -13.89
N MET A 314 -21.61 5.53 -13.48
CA MET A 314 -23.06 5.69 -13.34
C MET A 314 -23.41 6.72 -12.26
N THR A 315 -22.78 6.62 -11.09
CA THR A 315 -22.99 7.54 -9.95
C THR A 315 -22.68 8.99 -10.33
N LYS A 316 -21.64 9.21 -11.13
CA LYS A 316 -21.25 10.51 -11.66
C LYS A 316 -21.98 10.93 -12.95
N LYS A 317 -22.95 10.12 -13.41
CA LYS A 317 -23.80 10.40 -14.58
C LYS A 317 -23.03 10.52 -15.91
N TYR A 318 -21.95 9.77 -16.07
CA TYR A 318 -21.22 9.65 -17.34
C TYR A 318 -21.86 8.64 -18.31
N LEU A 319 -22.76 7.79 -17.82
CA LEU A 319 -23.41 6.76 -18.64
C LEU A 319 -24.72 7.28 -19.24
N THR A 320 -24.93 7.00 -20.53
CA THR A 320 -26.23 7.20 -21.20
C THR A 320 -27.17 6.03 -20.89
N GLN A 321 -28.46 6.18 -21.14
CA GLN A 321 -29.43 5.10 -20.95
C GLN A 321 -29.08 3.83 -21.74
N GLU A 322 -28.54 3.99 -22.95
CA GLU A 322 -28.11 2.89 -23.80
C GLU A 322 -26.93 2.11 -23.18
N HIS A 323 -25.95 2.83 -22.61
CA HIS A 323 -24.85 2.21 -21.88
C HIS A 323 -25.37 1.40 -20.68
N VAL A 324 -26.31 1.96 -19.91
CA VAL A 324 -26.89 1.30 -18.74
C VAL A 324 -27.59 0.00 -19.11
N VAL A 325 -28.44 0.02 -20.13
CA VAL A 325 -29.15 -1.19 -20.59
C VAL A 325 -28.18 -2.27 -21.08
N SER A 326 -27.15 -1.88 -21.83
CA SER A 326 -26.14 -2.80 -22.35
C SER A 326 -25.34 -3.47 -21.23
N LEU A 327 -24.90 -2.68 -20.24
CA LEU A 327 -24.19 -3.18 -19.06
C LEU A 327 -25.06 -4.07 -18.17
N HIS A 328 -26.33 -3.69 -17.99
CA HIS A 328 -27.31 -4.49 -17.24
C HIS A 328 -27.43 -5.90 -17.84
N ASN A 329 -27.68 -5.98 -19.15
CA ASN A 329 -27.81 -7.26 -19.85
C ASN A 329 -26.53 -8.11 -19.75
N LEU A 330 -25.37 -7.48 -19.93
CA LEU A 330 -24.06 -8.12 -19.83
C LEU A 330 -23.83 -8.72 -18.43
N PHE A 331 -24.08 -7.93 -17.37
CA PHE A 331 -23.86 -8.35 -16.00
C PHE A 331 -24.86 -9.43 -15.56
N GLN A 332 -26.12 -9.36 -16.00
CA GLN A 332 -27.10 -10.40 -15.75
C GLN A 332 -26.69 -11.76 -16.34
N VAL A 333 -26.16 -11.78 -17.56
CA VAL A 333 -25.63 -13.00 -18.21
C VAL A 333 -24.41 -13.56 -17.47
N SER A 334 -23.56 -12.68 -16.94
CA SER A 334 -22.35 -13.04 -16.19
C SER A 334 -22.67 -13.66 -14.82
N ILE A 335 -23.74 -13.20 -14.16
CA ILE A 335 -24.24 -13.77 -12.91
C ILE A 335 -24.73 -15.22 -13.10
N ASN A 336 -25.44 -15.49 -14.19
CA ASN A 336 -26.03 -16.81 -14.48
C ASN A 336 -24.99 -17.88 -14.87
N SER A 337 -23.72 -17.51 -15.08
CA SER A 337 -22.67 -18.36 -15.64
C SER A 337 -21.52 -18.72 -14.69
N ASN A 338 -21.63 -18.44 -13.37
CA ASN A 338 -20.73 -18.81 -12.23
C ASN A 338 -20.07 -17.63 -11.47
N TRP A 339 -20.81 -16.61 -11.06
CA TRP A 339 -20.29 -15.54 -10.18
C TRP A 339 -20.77 -15.68 -8.72
N SER A 340 -19.91 -16.19 -7.81
CA SER A 340 -20.23 -16.35 -6.38
C SER A 340 -19.72 -15.23 -5.46
N HIS A 341 -18.84 -14.33 -5.92
CA HIS A 341 -18.15 -13.35 -5.07
C HIS A 341 -18.49 -11.86 -5.34
N GLY A 342 -19.50 -11.56 -6.19
CA GLY A 342 -19.81 -10.19 -6.64
C GLY A 342 -21.21 -9.64 -6.33
N LYS A 343 -22.07 -10.38 -5.61
CA LYS A 343 -23.50 -10.04 -5.45
C LYS A 343 -23.76 -8.67 -4.82
N CYS A 344 -22.87 -8.14 -3.95
CA CYS A 344 -23.10 -6.85 -3.28
C CYS A 344 -22.79 -5.62 -4.14
N ALA A 345 -21.84 -5.67 -5.08
CA ALA A 345 -21.48 -4.50 -5.90
C ALA A 345 -22.52 -4.22 -7.00
N LEU A 346 -23.17 -5.28 -7.49
CA LEU A 346 -24.17 -5.22 -8.55
C LEU A 346 -25.51 -4.64 -8.08
N HIS A 347 -25.81 -4.67 -6.77
CA HIS A 347 -27.07 -4.17 -6.24
C HIS A 347 -27.26 -2.66 -6.45
N ASN A 348 -26.16 -1.90 -6.66
CA ASN A 348 -26.17 -0.48 -6.98
C ASN A 348 -26.38 -0.18 -8.47
N ILE A 349 -26.11 -1.14 -9.37
CA ILE A 349 -26.36 -1.02 -10.82
C ILE A 349 -27.72 -1.62 -11.20
N LEU A 350 -28.23 -2.56 -10.40
CA LEU A 350 -29.46 -3.33 -10.65
C LEU A 350 -30.80 -2.75 -10.11
N PRO A 351 -30.95 -1.54 -9.53
CA PRO A 351 -32.28 -1.11 -9.07
C PRO A 351 -33.17 -0.55 -10.19
N LEU A 352 -32.85 -0.80 -11.47
CA LEU A 352 -33.67 -0.45 -12.63
C LEU A 352 -34.41 -1.68 -13.18
#